data_AF-A0A848K4T3-F1
#
_entry.id   AF-A0A848K4T3-F1
#
_cell.length_a   1.000
_cell.length_b   1.000
_cell.length_c   1.000
_cell.angle_alpha   90.00
_cell.angle_beta   90.00
_cell.angle_gamma   90.00
#
_symmetry.space_group_name_H-M   'P 1'
#
loop_
_entity.id
_entity.type
_entity.pdbx_description
1 polymer ?
#
loop_
_entity_poly.entity_id
_entity_poly.type
_entity_poly.pdbx_seq_one_letter_code
_entity_poly.pdbx_strand_id
1 'polypeptide(L)' 'MLIEGPVDMVLDDGSHVCSDRFLVAVCMCKRSKIYPLCDTSHRRRKPTQ' A
#
# COMPACT_ATOMS: atom_id res chain seq x y z
N MET A 1 -7.28 2.42 1.14
CA MET A 1 -8.38 1.76 0.43
C MET A 1 -8.33 0.27 0.76
N LEU A 2 -9.47 -0.40 0.87
CA LEU A 2 -9.53 -1.86 1.02
C LEU A 2 -10.06 -2.44 -0.28
N ILE A 3 -9.44 -3.52 -0.75
CA ILE A 3 -9.81 -4.22 -1.98
C ILE A 3 -9.89 -5.71 -1.63
N GLU A 4 -10.95 -6.39 -2.07
CA GLU A 4 -11.04 -7.85 -1.97
C GLU A 4 -9.96 -8.48 -2.84
N GLY A 5 -9.23 -9.44 -2.28
CA GLY A 5 -8.12 -10.11 -2.97
C GLY A 5 -8.44 -11.56 -3.36
N PRO A 6 -7.47 -12.28 -3.97
CA PRO A 6 -6.09 -11.86 -4.21
C PRO A 6 -5.96 -10.77 -5.30
N VAL A 7 -4.87 -10.00 -5.26
CA VAL A 7 -4.60 -8.94 -6.24
C VAL A 7 -3.17 -9.03 -6.80
N ASP A 8 -3.02 -8.66 -8.06
CA ASP A 8 -1.76 -8.36 -8.73
C ASP A 8 -1.82 -6.90 -9.21
N MET A 9 -0.87 -6.08 -8.78
CA MET A 9 -0.85 -4.64 -9.03
C MET A 9 0.38 -4.26 -9.85
N VAL A 10 0.16 -3.49 -10.92
CA VAL A 10 1.21 -2.93 -11.78
C VAL A 10 1.41 -1.46 -11.42
N LEU A 11 2.67 -1.07 -11.19
CA LEU A 11 3.06 0.32 -10.95
C LEU A 11 3.40 1.04 -12.26
N ASP A 12 3.56 2.36 -12.17
CA ASP A 12 3.92 3.22 -13.30
C ASP A 12 5.31 2.91 -13.89
N ASP A 13 6.23 2.40 -13.08
CA ASP A 13 7.54 1.89 -13.49
C ASP A 13 7.49 0.47 -14.10
N GLY A 14 6.30 -0.14 -14.20
CA GLY A 14 6.10 -1.48 -14.71
C GLY A 14 6.40 -2.60 -13.72
N SER A 15 6.77 -2.29 -12.47
CA SER A 15 6.97 -3.31 -11.44
C SER A 15 5.63 -3.91 -10.96
N HIS A 16 5.68 -5.16 -10.51
CA HIS A 16 4.53 -5.92 -10.05
C HIS A 16 4.59 -6.18 -8.54
N VAL A 17 3.45 -6.05 -7.87
CA VAL A 17 3.28 -6.42 -6.46
C VAL A 17 2.04 -7.29 -6.29
N CYS A 18 2.25 -8.53 -5.86
CA CYS A 18 1.19 -9.49 -5.60
C CYS A 18 0.82 -9.53 -4.12
N SER A 19 -0.46 -9.75 -3.84
CA SER A 19 -0.94 -10.11 -2.50
C SER A 19 -2.01 -11.19 -2.60
N ASP A 20 -1.77 -12.31 -1.91
CA ASP A 20 -2.64 -13.48 -1.83
C ASP A 20 -3.67 -13.39 -0.71
N ARG A 21 -3.73 -12.25 0.01
CA ARG A 21 -4.69 -12.02 1.09
C ARG A 21 -6.09 -11.83 0.52
N PHE A 22 -7.10 -12.31 1.25
CA PHE A 22 -8.51 -12.13 0.88
C PHE A 22 -8.99 -10.67 0.93
N LEU A 23 -8.30 -9.81 1.68
CA LEU A 23 -8.56 -8.38 1.75
C LEU A 23 -7.23 -7.64 1.84
N VAL A 24 -7.00 -6.72 0.92
CA VAL A 24 -5.73 -6.03 0.72
C VAL A 24 -5.89 -4.54 0.97
N ALA A 25 -5.07 -3.99 1.86
CA ALA A 25 -5.04 -2.56 2.11
C ALA A 25 -4.07 -1.88 1.14
N VAL A 26 -4.60 -1.06 0.22
CA VAL A 26 -3.81 -0.26 -0.73
C VAL A 26 -3.55 1.13 -0.17
N CYS A 27 -2.30 1.56 -0.28
CA CYS A 27 -1.80 2.85 0.18
C CYS A 27 -2.24 3.98 -0.77
N MET A 28 -2.97 4.96 -0.24
CA MET A 28 -3.36 6.16 -0.98
C MET A 28 -2.56 7.40 -0.57
N CYS A 29 -1.68 7.29 0.43
CA CYS A 29 -0.91 8.42 0.96
C CYS A 29 0.53 8.51 0.44
N LYS A 30 1.01 7.49 -0.30
CA LYS A 30 2.40 7.34 -0.78
C LYS A 30 3.49 7.37 0.31
N ARG A 31 3.15 7.18 1.59
CA ARG A 31 4.11 7.13 2.72
C ARG A 31 4.51 5.72 3.13
N SER A 32 3.93 4.69 2.50
CA SER A 32 4.23 3.30 2.86
C SER A 32 5.64 2.93 2.44
N LYS A 33 6.35 2.19 3.29
CA LYS A 33 7.66 1.62 2.97
C LYS A 33 7.57 0.38 2.07
N ILE A 34 6.38 -0.20 1.95
CA ILE A 34 6.08 -1.35 1.10
C ILE A 34 5.03 -0.94 0.05
N TYR A 35 5.14 0.27 -0.49
CA TYR A 35 4.26 0.75 -1.54
C TYR A 35 4.18 -0.27 -2.68
N PRO A 36 2.98 -0.60 -3.21
CA PRO A 36 1.69 0.06 -3.03
C PRO A 36 0.85 -0.39 -1.82
N LEU A 37 1.30 -1.36 -1.03
CA LEU A 37 0.54 -1.86 0.13
C LEU A 37 0.57 -0.87 1.30
N CYS A 38 -0.48 -0.85 2.11
CA CYS A 38 -0.56 -0.02 3.31
C CYS A 38 0.14 -0.72 4.50
N ASP A 39 1.14 -0.05 5.07
CA ASP A 39 1.89 -0.48 6.26
C ASP A 39 1.53 0.35 7.51
N THR A 40 0.40 1.06 7.47
CA THR A 40 -0.03 2.03 8.49
C THR A 40 0.88 3.26 8.68
N SER A 41 1.89 3.49 7.82
CA SER A 41 2.79 4.66 7.91
C SER A 41 2.07 6.01 7.87
N HIS A 42 0.86 6.08 7.30
CA HIS A 42 0.02 7.28 7.34
C HIS A 42 -0.36 7.74 8.76
N ARG A 43 -0.36 6.82 9.73
CA ARG A 43 -0.69 7.13 11.13
C ARG A 43 0.46 7.81 11.88
N ARG A 44 1.69 7.74 11.36
CA ARG A 44 2.83 8.42 11.98
C ARG A 44 2.57 9.92 11.98
N ARG A 45 2.59 10.51 13.17
CA ARG A 45 2.52 11.97 13.35
C ARG A 45 3.78 12.57 12.74
N LYS A 46 3.64 13.68 11.99
CA LYS A 46 4.82 14.47 11.60
C LYS A 46 5.51 14.91 12.90
N PRO A 47 6.84 14.78 13.02
CA PRO A 47 7.55 15.43 14.12
C PRO A 47 7.15 16.92 14.11
N THR A 48 6.70 17.44 15.23
CA THR A 48 6.62 18.89 15.45
C THR A 48 8.06 19.38 15.41
N GLN A 49 8.39 20.22 14.42
CA GLN A 49 9.64 20.97 14.44
C GLN A 49 9.54 22.09 15.46
#